data_AF-A0A957Z254-F1
#
_entry.id   AF-A0A957Z254-F1
#
_cell.length_a   1.000
_cell.length_b   1.000
_cell.length_c   1.000
_cell.angle_alpha   90.00
_cell.angle_beta   90.00
_cell.angle_gamma   90.00
#
_symmetry.space_group_name_H-M   'P 1'
#
loop_
_entity.id
_entity.type
_entity.pdbx_description
1 polymer ?
#
loop_
_entity_poly.entity_id
_entity_poly.type
_entity_poly.pdbx_seq_one_letter_code
_entity_poly.pdbx_strand_id
1 'polypeptide(L)'
;MIKKKPSMIPGHVCVVFELPASIWADRIYLTGDFNEWHTSDLPLLQRRDGVWAAELDLEAGRRYEFRYIIDGQWQTDNHADGFVDNEYGSQNSVLEIAHYHPAATLLPQDSLIHEQNGLVNPRTAGKTPMRTKLADVVPPSATATETRKNLGAAA
;
A
#
# COMPACT_ATOMS: atom_id res chain seq x y z
N MET A 1 -14.57 -7.04 -2.96
CA MET A 1 -14.52 -5.64 -2.47
C MET A 1 -14.63 -5.68 -0.96
N ILE A 2 -13.80 -4.92 -0.28
CA ILE A 2 -13.78 -4.87 1.19
C ILE A 2 -14.00 -3.43 1.63
N LYS A 3 -15.00 -3.20 2.47
CA LYS A 3 -15.32 -1.88 3.03
C LYS A 3 -15.02 -1.89 4.51
N LYS A 4 -14.38 -0.84 5.00
CA LYS A 4 -14.06 -0.64 6.43
C LYS A 4 -14.84 0.59 6.89
N LYS A 5 -15.66 0.46 7.93
CA LYS A 5 -16.45 1.55 8.51
C LYS A 5 -16.30 1.56 10.04
N PRO A 6 -16.50 2.70 10.72
CA PRO A 6 -16.48 2.73 12.18
C PRO A 6 -17.43 1.69 12.78
N SER A 7 -16.95 0.91 13.75
CA SER A 7 -17.80 0.02 14.54
C SER A 7 -18.43 0.77 15.70
N MET A 8 -19.57 0.28 16.19
CA MET A 8 -20.12 0.71 17.48
C MET A 8 -19.38 0.08 18.66
N ILE A 9 -18.60 -0.97 18.42
CA ILE A 9 -17.79 -1.66 19.43
C ILE A 9 -16.46 -0.90 19.58
N PRO A 10 -16.12 -0.40 20.79
CA PRO A 10 -14.85 0.26 21.03
C PRO A 10 -13.66 -0.62 20.64
N GLY A 11 -12.67 -0.02 19.98
CA GLY A 11 -11.49 -0.74 19.52
C GLY A 11 -11.71 -1.67 18.32
N HIS A 12 -12.88 -1.65 17.70
CA HIS A 12 -13.17 -2.46 16.51
C HIS A 12 -13.48 -1.59 15.29
N VAL A 13 -13.35 -2.20 14.11
CA VAL A 13 -13.77 -1.67 12.82
C VAL A 13 -14.76 -2.67 12.22
N CYS A 14 -15.88 -2.15 11.74
CA CYS A 14 -16.85 -2.97 11.04
C CYS A 14 -16.39 -3.15 9.59
N VAL A 15 -16.12 -4.39 9.20
CA VAL A 15 -15.64 -4.76 7.88
C VAL A 15 -16.74 -5.49 7.13
N VAL A 16 -17.06 -4.98 5.94
CA VAL A 16 -18.02 -5.60 5.02
C VAL A 16 -17.24 -6.21 3.86
N PHE A 17 -17.30 -7.53 3.77
CA PHE A 17 -16.78 -8.31 2.66
C PHE A 17 -17.88 -8.44 1.61
N GLU A 18 -17.62 -8.03 0.38
CA GLU A 18 -18.59 -8.08 -0.72
C GLU A 18 -18.00 -8.76 -1.95
N LEU A 19 -18.74 -9.71 -2.51
CA LEU A 19 -18.42 -10.32 -3.82
C LEU A 19 -19.51 -9.95 -4.84
N PRO A 20 -19.11 -9.69 -6.10
CA PRO A 20 -20.03 -9.18 -7.11
C PRO A 20 -21.13 -10.19 -7.44
N ALA A 21 -22.28 -9.68 -7.87
CA ALA A 21 -23.42 -10.49 -8.30
C ALA A 21 -23.14 -11.40 -9.51
N SER A 22 -22.03 -11.14 -10.22
CA SER A 22 -21.57 -12.00 -11.33
C SER A 22 -20.98 -13.34 -10.88
N ILE A 23 -20.71 -13.53 -9.57
CA ILE A 23 -20.31 -14.84 -9.05
C ILE A 23 -21.53 -15.74 -9.00
N TRP A 24 -21.49 -16.78 -9.83
CA TRP A 24 -22.40 -17.91 -9.72
C TRP A 24 -21.86 -18.87 -8.67
N ALA A 25 -22.55 -18.96 -7.54
CA ALA A 25 -22.26 -19.93 -6.48
C ALA A 25 -23.54 -20.32 -5.74
N ASP A 26 -23.59 -21.54 -5.22
CA ASP A 26 -24.67 -21.97 -4.32
C ASP A 26 -24.38 -21.54 -2.88
N ARG A 27 -23.10 -21.59 -2.47
CA ARG A 27 -22.66 -21.23 -1.13
C ARG A 27 -21.28 -20.57 -1.17
N ILE A 28 -21.17 -19.49 -0.40
CA ILE A 28 -19.90 -18.83 -0.18
C ILE A 28 -19.66 -18.71 1.32
N TYR A 29 -18.49 -19.15 1.78
CA TYR A 29 -18.05 -18.99 3.16
C TYR A 29 -16.82 -18.10 3.23
N LEU A 30 -16.74 -17.30 4.28
CA LEU A 30 -15.58 -16.53 4.66
C LEU A 30 -14.82 -17.28 5.76
N THR A 31 -13.51 -17.44 5.58
CA THR A 31 -12.66 -18.22 6.47
C THR A 31 -11.39 -17.44 6.75
N GLY A 32 -10.94 -17.36 8.00
CA GLY A 32 -9.73 -16.64 8.36
C GLY A 32 -9.42 -16.65 9.85
N ASP A 33 -8.49 -15.82 10.27
CA ASP A 33 -8.03 -15.77 11.66
C ASP A 33 -9.14 -15.44 12.67
N PHE A 34 -10.14 -14.65 12.24
CA PHE A 34 -11.27 -14.25 13.09
C PHE A 34 -12.26 -15.38 13.38
N ASN A 35 -12.20 -16.50 12.66
CA ASN A 35 -13.02 -17.68 12.93
C ASN A 35 -12.20 -18.97 13.00
N GLU A 36 -10.92 -18.85 13.38
CA GLU A 36 -10.01 -19.99 13.55
C GLU A 36 -9.94 -20.91 12.30
N TRP A 37 -10.10 -20.31 11.12
CA TRP A 37 -10.13 -21.00 9.84
C TRP A 37 -11.23 -22.07 9.69
N HIS A 38 -12.33 -21.96 10.46
CA HIS A 38 -13.50 -22.80 10.26
C HIS A 38 -14.20 -22.50 8.93
N THR A 39 -14.36 -23.54 8.11
CA THR A 39 -14.73 -23.43 6.69
C THR A 39 -16.23 -23.26 6.43
N SER A 40 -17.07 -23.37 7.46
CA SER A 40 -18.53 -23.40 7.34
C SER A 40 -19.26 -22.39 8.23
N ASP A 41 -18.53 -21.62 9.05
CA ASP A 41 -19.12 -20.90 10.17
C ASP A 41 -19.62 -19.51 9.79
N LEU A 42 -19.05 -18.92 8.74
CA LEU A 42 -19.37 -17.57 8.30
C LEU A 42 -19.82 -17.55 6.84
N PRO A 43 -21.09 -17.87 6.54
CA PRO A 43 -21.62 -17.75 5.19
C PRO A 43 -21.76 -16.29 4.75
N LEU A 44 -21.44 -16.00 3.50
CA LEU A 44 -21.89 -14.76 2.85
C LEU A 44 -23.35 -14.91 2.44
N LEU A 45 -24.13 -13.86 2.67
CA LEU A 45 -25.54 -13.82 2.30
C LEU A 45 -25.73 -13.00 1.03
N GLN A 46 -26.49 -13.54 0.09
CA GLN A 46 -26.85 -12.80 -1.12
C GLN A 46 -27.92 -11.76 -0.81
N ARG A 47 -27.61 -10.50 -1.13
CA ARG A 47 -28.52 -9.36 -1.02
C ARG A 47 -29.47 -9.31 -2.21
N ARG A 48 -30.48 -8.44 -2.15
CA ARG A 48 -31.52 -8.30 -3.20
C ARG A 48 -30.96 -7.85 -4.56
N ASP A 49 -29.83 -7.16 -4.56
CA ASP A 49 -29.09 -6.74 -5.76
C ASP A 49 -28.17 -7.84 -6.33
N GLY A 50 -28.18 -9.03 -5.73
CA GLY A 50 -27.37 -10.18 -6.12
C GLY A 50 -25.96 -10.19 -5.52
N VAL A 51 -25.53 -9.12 -4.83
CA VAL A 51 -24.21 -9.03 -4.19
C VAL A 51 -24.17 -9.95 -2.98
N TRP A 52 -23.10 -10.73 -2.86
CA TRP A 52 -22.84 -11.55 -1.68
C TRP A 52 -22.13 -10.72 -0.62
N ALA A 53 -22.58 -10.76 0.63
CA ALA A 53 -21.97 -9.98 1.69
C ALA A 53 -21.89 -10.69 3.04
N ALA A 54 -20.82 -10.41 3.78
CA ALA A 54 -20.65 -10.71 5.19
C ALA A 54 -20.15 -9.45 5.92
N GLU A 55 -20.63 -9.22 7.14
CA GLU A 55 -20.27 -8.07 7.96
C GLU A 55 -19.74 -8.55 9.31
N LEU A 56 -18.55 -8.10 9.68
CA LEU A 56 -17.85 -8.51 10.90
C LEU A 56 -17.27 -7.30 11.61
N ASP A 57 -17.41 -7.25 12.92
CA ASP A 57 -16.64 -6.32 13.76
C ASP A 57 -15.30 -6.95 14.12
N LEU A 58 -14.22 -6.38 13.61
CA LEU A 58 -12.87 -6.87 13.79
C LEU A 58 -12.07 -5.91 14.65
N GLU A 59 -11.29 -6.43 15.60
CA GLU A 59 -10.38 -5.67 16.43
C GLU A 59 -9.40 -4.86 15.57
N ALA A 60 -9.21 -3.59 15.94
CA ALA A 60 -8.35 -2.65 15.26
C ALA A 60 -6.90 -2.76 15.71
N GLY A 61 -5.98 -2.32 14.84
CA GLY A 61 -4.54 -2.37 15.08
C GLY A 61 -3.89 -3.70 14.75
N ARG A 62 -4.60 -4.62 14.09
CA ARG A 62 -4.07 -5.93 13.75
C ARG A 62 -4.28 -6.30 12.29
N ARG A 63 -3.44 -7.23 11.83
CA ARG A 63 -3.54 -7.88 10.54
C ARG A 63 -4.27 -9.21 10.70
N TYR A 64 -5.07 -9.55 9.70
CA TYR A 64 -5.78 -10.82 9.57
C TYR A 64 -5.44 -11.46 8.23
N GLU A 65 -5.44 -12.77 8.22
CA GLU A 65 -5.43 -13.58 7.00
C GLU A 65 -6.80 -14.22 6.79
N PHE A 66 -7.22 -14.29 5.53
CA PHE A 66 -8.52 -14.86 5.17
C PHE A 66 -8.55 -15.39 3.73
N ARG A 67 -9.55 -16.20 3.43
CA ARG A 67 -9.94 -16.68 2.10
C ARG A 67 -11.45 -16.89 2.02
N TYR A 68 -11.97 -16.96 0.80
CA TYR A 68 -13.33 -17.44 0.56
C TYR A 68 -13.32 -18.91 0.16
N ILE A 69 -14.40 -19.61 0.48
CA ILE A 69 -14.72 -20.92 -0.06
C ILE A 69 -15.99 -20.75 -0.89
N ILE A 70 -15.86 -20.82 -2.21
CA ILE A 70 -16.95 -20.69 -3.17
C ILE A 70 -17.24 -22.09 -3.73
N ASP A 71 -18.38 -22.67 -3.36
CA ASP A 71 -18.76 -24.05 -3.74
C ASP A 71 -17.64 -25.08 -3.51
N GLY A 72 -16.97 -24.96 -2.35
CA GLY A 72 -15.88 -25.85 -1.94
C GLY A 72 -14.51 -25.49 -2.51
N GLN A 73 -14.39 -24.46 -3.36
CA GLN A 73 -13.13 -24.01 -3.93
C GLN A 73 -12.58 -22.80 -3.19
N TRP A 74 -11.30 -22.85 -2.83
CA TRP A 74 -10.64 -21.77 -2.11
C TRP A 74 -10.24 -20.62 -3.03
N GLN A 75 -10.65 -19.40 -2.69
CA GLN A 75 -10.39 -18.19 -3.47
C GLN A 75 -9.81 -17.07 -2.62
N THR A 76 -8.92 -16.29 -3.21
CA THR A 76 -8.38 -15.06 -2.63
C THR A 76 -9.16 -13.83 -3.12
N ASP A 77 -9.06 -12.71 -2.41
CA ASP A 77 -9.69 -11.44 -2.79
C ASP A 77 -8.66 -10.50 -3.43
N ASN A 78 -8.90 -10.09 -4.68
CA ASN A 78 -8.07 -9.08 -5.35
C ASN A 78 -8.20 -7.67 -4.75
N HIS A 79 -9.19 -7.45 -3.89
CA HIS A 79 -9.36 -6.21 -3.11
C HIS A 79 -8.81 -6.31 -1.69
N ALA A 80 -8.09 -7.39 -1.35
CA ALA A 80 -7.35 -7.49 -0.11
C ALA A 80 -6.25 -6.43 -0.02
N ASP A 81 -5.80 -6.13 1.20
CA ASP A 81 -4.68 -5.21 1.42
C ASP A 81 -3.33 -5.82 1.00
N GLY A 82 -3.28 -7.15 0.83
CA GLY A 82 -2.12 -7.87 0.32
C GLY A 82 -2.34 -9.37 0.24
N PHE A 83 -1.24 -10.10 -0.02
CA PHE A 83 -1.21 -11.56 -0.05
C PHE A 83 0.00 -12.08 0.72
N VAL A 84 -0.12 -13.30 1.24
CA VAL A 84 0.94 -14.01 1.95
C VAL A 84 0.91 -15.48 1.59
N ASP A 85 2.08 -16.07 1.37
CA ASP A 85 2.20 -17.49 1.06
C ASP A 85 1.81 -18.33 2.29
N ASN A 86 1.02 -19.38 2.04
CA ASN A 86 0.63 -20.36 3.06
C ASN A 86 1.40 -21.67 2.90
N GLU A 87 1.32 -22.50 3.93
CA GLU A 87 2.05 -23.79 4.02
C GLU A 87 1.62 -24.81 2.96
N TYR A 88 0.51 -24.56 2.24
CA TYR A 88 -0.03 -25.43 1.21
C TYR A 88 0.41 -25.04 -0.21
N GLY A 89 1.39 -24.13 -0.34
CA GLY A 89 1.89 -23.67 -1.65
C GLY A 89 0.89 -22.79 -2.40
N SER A 90 -0.05 -22.16 -1.68
CA SER A 90 -0.97 -21.16 -2.22
C SER A 90 -0.87 -19.87 -1.39
N GLN A 91 -1.75 -18.89 -1.62
CA GLN A 91 -1.74 -17.62 -0.89
C GLN A 91 -3.02 -17.41 -0.08
N ASN A 92 -2.87 -16.75 1.06
CA ASN A 92 -3.95 -16.16 1.83
C ASN A 92 -4.11 -14.68 1.48
N SER A 93 -5.32 -14.16 1.57
CA SER A 93 -5.60 -12.73 1.45
C SER A 93 -5.33 -12.05 2.78
N VAL A 94 -4.73 -10.86 2.75
CA VAL A 94 -4.38 -10.09 3.94
C VAL A 94 -5.36 -8.93 4.13
N LEU A 95 -5.80 -8.74 5.36
CA LEU A 95 -6.65 -7.63 5.79
C LEU A 95 -5.98 -6.89 6.94
N GLU A 96 -5.62 -5.63 6.71
CA GLU A 96 -5.05 -4.75 7.72
C GLU A 96 -6.12 -3.83 8.30
N ILE A 97 -6.35 -3.93 9.61
CA ILE A 97 -7.28 -3.05 10.32
C ILE A 97 -6.47 -2.01 11.07
N ALA A 98 -6.44 -0.78 10.56
CA ALA A 98 -5.78 0.33 11.24
C ALA A 98 -6.51 0.71 12.54
N HIS A 99 -5.78 1.21 13.54
CA HIS A 99 -6.39 1.84 14.70
C HIS A 99 -7.26 3.03 14.26
N TYR A 100 -8.50 3.06 14.74
CA TYR A 100 -9.32 4.25 14.58
C TYR A 100 -8.76 5.37 15.47
N HIS A 101 -8.04 6.32 14.87
CA HIS A 101 -7.66 7.55 15.53
C HIS A 101 -8.71 8.62 15.21
N PRO A 102 -9.54 9.06 16.18
CA PRO A 102 -10.58 10.06 15.93
C PRO A 102 -10.05 11.44 15.50
N ALA A 103 -8.73 11.67 15.50
CA ALA A 103 -8.11 12.95 15.16
C ALA A 103 -7.73 13.13 13.67
N ALA A 104 -7.77 12.09 12.83
CA ALA A 104 -7.30 12.18 11.44
C ALA A 104 -8.27 12.86 10.45
N THR A 105 -9.45 13.31 10.91
CA THR A 105 -10.45 13.97 10.05
C THR A 105 -10.26 15.51 9.94
N LEU A 106 -9.37 16.12 10.74
CA LEU A 106 -9.19 17.58 10.73
C LEU A 106 -7.72 17.99 10.56
N LEU A 107 -7.19 17.82 9.36
CA LEU A 107 -6.16 18.73 8.86
C LEU A 107 -6.59 19.21 7.46
N PRO A 108 -7.02 20.48 7.32
CA PRO A 108 -7.10 21.10 6.01
C PRO A 108 -5.71 21.09 5.35
N GLN A 109 -5.62 20.60 4.11
CA GLN A 109 -4.40 20.58 3.29
C GLN A 109 -4.08 21.98 2.72
N ASP A 110 -4.39 23.07 3.43
CA ASP A 110 -4.15 24.44 2.95
C ASP A 110 -3.00 25.10 3.73
N SER A 111 -1.84 24.45 3.75
CA SER A 111 -0.58 25.07 4.16
C SER A 111 0.55 24.73 3.19
N LEU A 112 0.27 24.94 1.90
CA LEU A 112 1.28 25.10 0.85
C LEU A 112 1.12 26.47 0.19
N ILE A 113 1.26 27.54 0.97
CA ILE A 113 1.70 28.82 0.44
C ILE A 113 2.56 29.51 1.51
N HIS A 114 3.87 29.36 1.42
CA HIS A 114 4.80 30.35 1.93
C HIS A 114 5.56 30.95 0.74
N GLU A 115 5.30 32.24 0.57
CA GLU A 115 5.86 33.22 -0.35
C GLU A 115 7.19 32.88 -1.02
N GLN A 116 7.18 32.88 -2.37
CA GLN A 116 8.34 33.37 -3.11
C GLN A 116 8.43 34.88 -2.91
N ASN A 117 9.24 35.31 -1.95
CA ASN A 117 9.66 36.70 -1.87
C ASN A 117 10.92 36.89 -2.73
N GLY A 118 10.75 37.53 -3.88
CA GLY A 118 11.82 37.85 -4.81
C GLY A 118 12.74 38.93 -4.26
N LEU A 119 14.06 38.70 -4.36
CA LEU A 119 15.02 39.79 -4.40
C LEU A 119 15.66 39.82 -5.79
N VAL A 120 15.27 40.85 -6.53
CA VAL A 120 15.79 41.28 -7.81
C VAL A 120 17.31 41.51 -7.75
N ASN A 121 18.03 40.93 -8.71
CA ASN A 121 19.43 41.24 -9.00
C ASN A 121 19.53 42.45 -9.94
N PRO A 122 20.28 43.50 -9.60
CA PRO A 122 20.87 44.38 -10.60
C PRO A 122 22.34 44.03 -10.84
N ARG A 123 22.67 43.55 -12.05
CA ARG A 123 24.02 43.69 -12.60
C ARG A 123 24.21 45.16 -13.01
N THR A 124 25.35 45.77 -12.69
CA THR A 124 26.34 46.30 -13.67
C THR A 124 27.45 47.15 -12.99
N ALA A 125 28.69 46.73 -13.26
CA ALA A 125 29.96 47.47 -13.39
C ALA A 125 30.57 48.35 -12.26
N GLY A 126 31.74 47.91 -11.79
CA GLY A 126 33.01 48.51 -12.24
C GLY A 126 33.79 49.42 -11.26
N LYS A 127 34.86 48.87 -10.65
CA LYS A 127 36.28 49.35 -10.74
C LYS A 127 37.17 48.71 -9.66
N THR A 128 38.12 47.89 -10.12
CA THR A 128 39.41 47.50 -9.47
C THR A 128 40.34 48.75 -9.42
N PRO A 129 41.55 48.77 -8.79
CA PRO A 129 42.34 47.64 -8.27
C PRO A 129 43.16 47.87 -6.98
N MET A 130 43.69 46.79 -6.38
CA MET A 130 45.07 46.75 -5.87
C MET A 130 45.62 45.31 -5.92
N ARG A 131 46.94 45.23 -6.05
CA ARG A 131 47.78 44.24 -6.74
C ARG A 131 48.57 43.39 -5.73
N THR A 132 48.91 42.13 -6.09
CA THR A 132 50.23 41.43 -5.97
C THR A 132 50.01 39.92 -6.25
N LYS A 133 50.38 39.35 -7.42
CA LYS A 133 51.65 38.67 -7.81
C LYS A 133 51.82 37.32 -7.07
N LEU A 134 52.15 36.13 -7.62
CA LEU A 134 52.64 35.64 -8.93
C LEU A 134 52.51 34.09 -8.97
N ALA A 135 52.54 33.50 -10.18
CA ALA A 135 53.07 32.17 -10.56
C ALA A 135 52.26 30.91 -10.15
N ASP A 136 52.11 29.85 -10.96
CA ASP A 136 52.50 29.53 -12.34
C ASP A 136 51.85 28.17 -12.73
N VAL A 137 51.71 27.94 -14.03
CA VAL A 137 51.68 26.63 -14.74
C VAL A 137 50.35 25.84 -14.88
N VAL A 138 50.16 25.45 -16.14
CA VAL A 138 49.04 24.87 -16.91
C VAL A 138 49.20 23.32 -17.00
N PRO A 139 48.15 22.56 -17.42
CA PRO A 139 47.93 21.11 -17.18
C PRO A 139 48.45 20.27 -18.39
N PRO A 140 48.04 19.00 -18.75
CA PRO A 140 46.65 18.54 -19.02
C PRO A 140 46.34 17.01 -18.89
N SER A 141 45.11 16.64 -19.29
CA SER A 141 44.69 15.42 -20.04
C SER A 141 44.57 14.05 -19.34
N ALA A 142 43.34 13.50 -19.31
CA ALA A 142 42.84 12.37 -20.15
C ALA A 142 43.05 11.00 -19.43
N THR A 143 42.30 9.92 -19.58
CA THR A 143 41.51 9.35 -20.69
C THR A 143 40.56 8.28 -20.13
N ALA A 144 39.64 7.85 -20.99
CA ALA A 144 38.56 6.88 -20.89
C ALA A 144 38.90 5.41 -20.53
N THR A 145 37.83 4.59 -20.60
CA THR A 145 37.79 3.18 -21.01
C THR A 145 37.79 2.16 -19.86
N GLU A 146 37.07 1.04 -19.82
CA GLU A 146 35.91 0.44 -20.49
C GLU A 146 35.82 -1.01 -19.92
N THR A 147 34.67 -1.65 -20.08
CA THR A 147 34.57 -3.05 -20.57
C THR A 147 34.58 -4.27 -19.62
N ARG A 148 33.57 -5.13 -19.95
CA ARG A 148 33.35 -6.59 -19.79
C ARG A 148 32.96 -7.16 -18.41
N LYS A 149 31.75 -7.73 -18.27
CA LYS A 149 31.27 -9.07 -18.72
C LYS A 149 32.24 -10.20 -18.35
N ASN A 150 31.78 -11.12 -17.51
CA ASN A 150 32.11 -12.53 -17.70
C ASN A 150 30.97 -13.46 -17.26
N LEU A 151 30.75 -14.44 -18.12
CA LEU A 151 29.80 -15.55 -18.09
C LEU A 151 30.63 -16.84 -17.90
N GLY A 152 30.12 -17.80 -17.15
CA GLY A 152 30.61 -19.19 -17.09
C GLY A 152 29.81 -19.92 -16.00
N ALA A 153 28.96 -20.92 -16.24
CA ALA A 153 29.00 -22.15 -17.04
C ALA A 153 29.86 -23.28 -16.42
N ALA A 154 29.30 -24.50 -16.52
CA ALA A 154 29.82 -25.83 -16.16
C ALA A 154 29.64 -26.20 -14.67
N ALA A 155 29.19 -27.40 -14.29
CA ALA A 155 28.87 -28.63 -15.03
C ALA A 155 27.83 -29.44 -14.22
#